data_AF-A0A954ZC02-F1
#
_entry.id   AF-A0A954ZC02-F1
#
_cell.length_a   1.000
_cell.length_b   1.000
_cell.length_c   1.000
_cell.angle_alpha   90.00
_cell.angle_beta   90.00
_cell.angle_gamma   90.00
#
_symmetry.space_group_name_H-M   'P 1'
#
loop_
_entity.id
_entity.type
_entity.pdbx_description
1 polymer ?
#
loop_
_entity_poly.entity_id
_entity_poly.type
_entity_poly.pdbx_seq_one_letter_code
_entity_poly.pdbx_strand_id
1 'polypeptide(L)'
;MKVAIVGGGVSGLTAARFLASRHEVCLWEADDRPGGHAMTVDCQVGDKQCAVDVGFMVFNRRTYPAFCRLLDWLGVESRASDMSFSVSCLLPGEATPWEFQGSSLDGVFAERRNLLRPKFYRFISDVLRFNRDAARWLDASENQQGESQIATMQQWLVERRYGAWFIDRYLAPMTAAIWSAPPAQLGRFPAR
;
A
#
# COMPACT_ATOMS: atom_id res chain seq x y z
N MET A 1 12.70 36.31 -5.88
CA MET A 1 11.33 36.31 -5.33
C MET A 1 11.36 35.66 -3.96
N LYS A 2 10.42 36.02 -3.07
CA LYS A 2 10.20 35.34 -1.80
C LYS A 2 9.12 34.27 -1.99
N VAL A 3 9.39 33.04 -1.58
CA VAL A 3 8.48 31.89 -1.74
C VAL A 3 8.18 31.29 -0.38
N ALA A 4 6.91 31.21 -0.01
CA ALA A 4 6.47 30.49 1.17
C ALA A 4 6.04 29.07 0.78
N ILE A 5 6.50 28.07 1.53
CA ILE A 5 6.08 26.67 1.41
C ILE A 5 5.42 26.29 2.73
N VAL A 6 4.20 25.76 2.66
CA VAL A 6 3.43 25.34 3.84
C VAL A 6 3.34 23.81 3.85
N GLY A 7 3.88 23.20 4.90
CA GLY A 7 4.09 21.77 5.04
C GLY A 7 5.54 21.38 4.78
N GLY A 8 6.22 20.86 5.80
CA GLY A 8 7.57 20.31 5.80
C GLY A 8 7.64 18.81 5.58
N GLY A 9 6.63 18.22 4.93
CA GLY A 9 6.70 16.83 4.44
C GLY A 9 7.68 16.65 3.27
N VAL A 10 7.83 15.42 2.77
CA VAL A 10 8.77 15.09 1.67
C VAL A 10 8.60 16.00 0.45
N SER A 11 7.36 16.31 0.05
CA SER A 11 7.08 17.21 -1.08
C SER A 11 7.55 18.64 -0.81
N GLY A 12 7.24 19.20 0.35
CA GLY A 12 7.62 20.55 0.76
C GLY A 12 9.13 20.71 0.93
N LEU A 13 9.80 19.75 1.57
CA LEU A 13 11.27 19.73 1.71
C LEU A 13 11.95 19.63 0.36
N THR A 14 11.45 18.77 -0.53
CA THR A 14 12.02 18.63 -1.88
C THR A 14 11.84 19.92 -2.68
N ALA A 15 10.65 20.53 -2.64
CA ALA A 15 10.39 21.81 -3.30
C ALA A 15 11.28 22.92 -2.74
N ALA A 16 11.39 23.03 -1.41
CA ALA A 16 12.25 24.00 -0.75
C ALA A 16 13.71 23.84 -1.19
N ARG A 17 14.20 22.60 -1.24
CA ARG A 17 15.58 22.29 -1.61
C ARG A 17 15.91 22.74 -3.03
N PHE A 18 15.02 22.55 -4.00
CA PHE A 18 15.26 22.96 -5.38
C PHE A 18 15.08 24.48 -5.58
N LEU A 19 14.06 25.08 -4.95
CA LEU A 19 13.76 26.50 -5.10
C LEU A 19 14.78 27.41 -4.40
N ALA A 20 15.39 26.95 -3.29
CA ALA A 20 16.38 27.71 -2.53
C ALA A 20 17.62 28.10 -3.35
N SER A 21 17.87 27.44 -4.49
CA SER A 21 18.98 27.81 -5.40
C SER A 21 18.74 29.13 -6.17
N ARG A 22 17.50 29.61 -6.24
CA ARG A 22 17.11 30.78 -7.07
C ARG A 22 16.20 31.77 -6.35
N HIS A 23 15.66 31.41 -5.19
CA HIS A 23 14.65 32.17 -4.47
C HIS A 23 14.93 32.19 -2.97
N GLU A 24 14.44 33.23 -2.29
CA GLU A 24 14.39 33.27 -0.83
C GLU A 24 13.19 32.42 -0.39
N VAL A 25 13.45 31.27 0.22
CA VAL A 25 12.42 30.30 0.60
C VAL A 25 12.17 30.34 2.11
N CYS A 26 10.90 30.41 2.49
CA CYS A 26 10.45 30.26 3.87
C CYS A 26 9.55 29.03 3.97
N LEU A 27 9.94 28.04 4.78
CA LEU A 27 9.19 26.81 5.02
C LEU A 27 8.45 26.92 6.35
N TRP A 28 7.15 26.65 6.34
CA TRP A 28 6.30 26.59 7.53
C TRP A 28 5.85 25.15 7.75
N GLU A 29 6.18 24.58 8.90
CA GLU A 29 5.71 23.26 9.35
C GLU A 29 4.88 23.46 10.62
N ALA A 30 3.79 22.72 10.73
CA ALA A 30 2.89 22.74 11.88
C ALA A 30 3.45 21.89 13.03
N ASP A 31 4.11 20.78 12.72
CA ASP A 31 4.78 19.93 13.71
C ASP A 31 6.13 20.51 14.17
N ASP A 32 6.65 19.99 15.28
CA ASP A 32 7.98 20.32 15.81
C ASP A 32 9.14 19.66 15.03
N ARG A 33 8.82 18.86 14.02
CA ARG A 33 9.76 18.14 13.18
C ARG A 33 9.39 18.23 11.69
N PRO A 34 10.37 18.28 10.79
CA PRO A 34 10.12 18.05 9.37
C PRO A 34 9.85 16.56 9.09
N GLY A 35 9.33 16.28 7.89
CA GLY A 35 9.16 14.93 7.34
C GLY A 35 7.71 14.50 7.18
N GLY A 36 6.79 15.04 7.99
CA GLY A 36 5.38 14.66 7.98
C GLY A 36 5.22 13.15 8.19
N HIS A 37 4.61 12.44 7.23
CA HIS A 37 4.42 10.99 7.31
C HIS A 37 5.72 10.17 7.20
N ALA A 38 6.82 10.76 6.71
CA ALA A 38 8.14 10.16 6.91
C ALA A 38 8.55 10.39 8.36
N MET A 39 8.50 9.32 9.15
CA MET A 39 8.71 9.36 10.60
C MET A 39 9.51 8.15 11.04
N THR A 40 10.67 8.43 11.62
CA THR A 40 11.55 7.47 12.26
C THR A 40 11.52 7.76 13.76
N VAL A 41 11.28 6.74 14.57
CA VAL A 41 11.28 6.82 16.04
C VAL A 41 12.44 6.02 16.60
N ASP A 42 13.13 6.58 17.59
CA ASP A 42 14.16 5.85 18.31
C ASP A 42 13.50 4.93 19.36
N CYS A 43 13.90 3.66 19.32
CA CYS A 43 13.43 2.60 20.21
C CYS A 43 14.60 1.93 20.92
N GLN A 44 14.31 1.35 22.09
CA GLN A 44 15.22 0.47 22.80
C GLN A 44 14.71 -0.97 22.69
N VAL A 45 15.51 -1.86 22.10
CA VAL A 45 15.22 -3.30 21.99
C VAL A 45 16.33 -4.07 22.69
N GLY A 46 16.05 -4.51 23.93
CA GLY A 46 17.07 -5.05 24.82
C GLY A 46 18.14 -3.98 25.12
N ASP A 47 19.41 -4.31 24.87
CA ASP A 47 20.54 -3.39 25.05
C ASP A 47 20.86 -2.55 23.80
N LYS A 48 20.04 -2.63 22.73
CA LYS A 48 20.28 -1.92 21.48
C LYS A 48 19.31 -0.76 21.29
N GLN A 49 19.85 0.42 20.96
CA GLN A 49 19.06 1.48 20.34
C GLN A 49 18.82 1.15 18.86
N CYS A 50 17.59 1.37 18.41
CA CYS A 50 17.12 1.16 17.06
C CYS A 50 16.36 2.38 16.56
N ALA A 51 16.52 2.70 15.28
CA ALA A 51 15.67 3.68 14.60
C ALA A 51 14.64 2.90 13.79
N VAL A 52 13.34 3.14 14.04
CA VAL A 52 12.24 2.42 13.41
C VAL A 52 11.34 3.39 12.64
N ASP A 53 11.21 3.15 11.35
CA ASP A 53 10.25 3.86 10.52
C ASP A 53 8.83 3.38 10.84
N VAL A 54 7.90 4.30 11.06
CA VAL A 54 6.52 3.98 11.49
C VAL A 54 5.44 4.56 10.59
N GLY A 55 5.82 5.35 9.59
CA GLY A 55 4.93 5.82 8.53
C GLY A 55 5.43 5.34 7.17
N PHE A 56 6.09 6.23 6.45
CA PHE A 56 6.73 5.88 5.18
C PHE A 56 8.04 5.09 5.41
N MET A 57 7.99 3.78 5.21
CA MET A 57 9.13 2.87 5.46
C MET A 57 9.66 2.16 4.21
N VAL A 58 8.89 2.14 3.12
CA VAL A 58 9.19 1.32 1.94
C VAL A 58 8.88 2.04 0.64
N PHE A 59 9.65 1.75 -0.39
CA PHE A 59 9.43 2.23 -1.75
C PHE A 59 9.86 1.15 -2.74
N ASN A 60 9.47 1.31 -4.01
CA ASN A 60 9.98 0.47 -5.10
C ASN A 60 10.40 1.33 -6.29
N ARG A 61 11.37 0.82 -7.07
CA ARG A 61 11.97 1.57 -8.18
C ARG A 61 11.00 1.83 -9.34
N ARG A 62 9.96 1.00 -9.50
CA ARG A 62 8.97 1.12 -10.58
C ARG A 62 8.02 2.29 -10.34
N THR A 63 7.45 2.40 -9.14
CA THR A 63 6.45 3.43 -8.84
C THR A 63 7.05 4.71 -8.26
N TYR A 64 8.31 4.70 -7.82
CA TYR A 64 8.98 5.85 -7.20
C TYR A 64 10.30 6.28 -7.89
N PRO A 65 10.35 6.44 -9.23
CA PRO A 65 11.61 6.75 -9.91
C PRO A 65 12.20 8.11 -9.50
N ALA A 66 11.36 9.11 -9.24
CA ALA A 66 11.81 10.43 -8.80
C ALA A 66 12.37 10.40 -7.36
N PHE A 67 11.74 9.65 -6.46
CA PHE A 67 12.21 9.50 -5.10
C PHE A 67 13.52 8.71 -5.03
N CYS A 68 13.69 7.67 -5.87
CA CYS A 68 14.97 6.95 -5.98
C CYS A 68 16.11 7.92 -6.34
N ARG A 69 15.90 8.78 -7.34
CA ARG A 69 16.91 9.80 -7.72
C ARG A 69 17.19 10.79 -6.59
N LEU A 70 16.17 11.14 -5.79
CA LEU A 70 16.36 12.00 -4.62
C LEU A 70 17.25 11.30 -3.57
N LEU A 71 16.98 10.04 -3.26
CA LEU A 71 17.81 9.26 -2.33
C LEU A 71 19.25 9.11 -2.83
N ASP A 72 19.42 8.79 -4.12
CA ASP A 72 20.75 8.68 -4.75
C ASP A 72 21.51 10.00 -4.67
N TRP A 73 20.83 11.12 -4.92
CA TRP A 73 21.42 12.46 -4.80
C TRP A 73 21.80 12.84 -3.37
N LEU A 74 21.01 12.38 -2.39
CA LEU A 74 21.31 12.56 -0.97
C LEU A 74 22.35 11.56 -0.44
N GLY A 75 22.75 10.56 -1.22
CA GLY A 75 23.64 9.48 -0.78
C GLY A 75 23.01 8.54 0.24
N VAL A 76 21.68 8.41 0.26
CA VAL A 76 20.95 7.56 1.20
C VAL A 76 20.87 6.14 0.65
N GLU A 77 21.46 5.19 1.38
CA GLU A 77 21.39 3.78 1.04
C GLU A 77 20.00 3.20 1.31
N SER A 78 19.62 2.22 0.49
CA SER A 78 18.39 1.43 0.68
C SER A 78 18.73 -0.05 0.76
N ARG A 79 17.89 -0.81 1.46
CA ARG A 79 18.03 -2.26 1.59
C ARG A 79 16.86 -2.96 0.92
N ALA A 80 17.13 -4.12 0.33
CA ALA A 80 16.06 -4.98 -0.16
C ALA A 80 15.25 -5.49 1.04
N SER A 81 13.93 -5.44 0.91
CA SER A 81 12.97 -5.98 1.87
C SER A 81 12.01 -6.91 1.15
N ASP A 82 11.72 -8.06 1.76
CA ASP A 82 10.68 -8.96 1.28
C ASP A 82 9.32 -8.42 1.74
N MET A 83 8.65 -7.68 0.85
CA MET A 83 7.31 -7.14 1.06
C MET A 83 6.23 -8.22 0.91
N SER A 84 6.48 -9.38 1.50
CA SER A 84 5.56 -10.51 1.50
C SER A 84 4.29 -10.18 2.30
N PHE A 85 3.19 -10.80 1.88
CA PHE A 85 1.90 -10.63 2.54
C PHE A 85 1.42 -11.97 3.08
N SER A 86 1.08 -11.97 4.37
CA SER A 86 0.36 -13.04 5.04
C SER A 86 -0.82 -12.49 5.80
N VAL A 87 -1.91 -13.25 5.85
CA VAL A 87 -3.12 -12.88 6.58
C VAL A 87 -3.51 -14.01 7.51
N SER A 88 -3.85 -13.66 8.74
CA SER A 88 -4.56 -14.50 9.70
C SER A 88 -5.92 -13.86 9.95
N CYS A 89 -6.99 -14.50 9.47
CA CYS A 89 -8.33 -13.91 9.37
C CYS A 89 -9.35 -14.75 10.12
N LEU A 90 -9.86 -14.21 11.23
CA LEU A 90 -10.96 -14.79 12.01
C LEU A 90 -12.24 -14.01 11.71
N LEU A 91 -13.19 -14.65 10.99
CA LEU A 91 -14.49 -14.03 10.72
C LEU A 91 -15.51 -14.37 11.83
N PRO A 92 -16.55 -13.54 12.03
CA PRO A 92 -17.61 -13.84 12.99
C PRO A 92 -18.21 -15.25 12.78
N GLY A 93 -18.30 -16.02 13.86
CA GLY A 93 -18.82 -17.40 13.83
C GLY A 93 -17.76 -18.48 13.55
N GLU A 94 -16.49 -18.12 13.37
CA GLU A 94 -15.39 -19.07 13.22
C GLU A 94 -14.66 -19.29 14.56
N ALA A 95 -14.26 -20.53 14.83
CA ALA A 95 -13.55 -20.89 16.06
C ALA A 95 -12.02 -20.71 15.95
N THR A 96 -11.49 -20.74 14.73
CA THR A 96 -10.04 -20.67 14.45
C THR A 96 -9.80 -19.73 13.29
N PRO A 97 -8.72 -18.92 13.30
CA PRO A 97 -8.39 -18.07 12.18
C PRO A 97 -8.09 -18.92 10.95
N TRP A 98 -8.37 -18.35 9.78
CA TRP A 98 -7.89 -18.89 8.51
C TRP A 98 -6.60 -18.18 8.10
N GLU A 99 -5.63 -18.96 7.65
CA GLU A 99 -4.30 -18.45 7.29
C GLU A 99 -4.02 -18.57 5.80
N PHE A 100 -3.37 -17.55 5.24
CA PHE A 100 -2.91 -17.52 3.86
C PHE A 100 -1.68 -16.67 3.66
N GLN A 101 -0.77 -17.16 2.83
CA GLN A 101 0.45 -16.48 2.42
C GLN A 101 0.68 -16.72 0.93
N GLY A 102 1.02 -15.67 0.18
CA GLY A 102 1.05 -15.73 -1.28
C GLY A 102 2.41 -16.04 -1.93
N SER A 103 3.52 -16.02 -1.18
CA SER A 103 4.87 -16.09 -1.77
C SER A 103 5.43 -17.50 -1.95
N SER A 104 4.72 -18.56 -1.55
CA SER A 104 5.15 -19.95 -1.78
C SER A 104 3.96 -20.91 -1.84
N LEU A 105 4.14 -22.07 -2.48
CA LEU A 105 3.10 -23.12 -2.48
C LEU A 105 2.80 -23.63 -1.06
N ASP A 106 3.81 -23.74 -0.21
CA ASP A 106 3.62 -24.11 1.19
C ASP A 106 2.89 -23.04 1.99
N GLY A 107 3.08 -21.76 1.68
CA GLY A 107 2.32 -20.66 2.28
C GLY A 107 0.88 -20.60 1.77
N VAL A 108 0.65 -20.86 0.48
CA VAL A 108 -0.69 -20.94 -0.11
C VAL A 108 -1.48 -22.09 0.53
N PHE A 109 -0.83 -23.24 0.74
CA PHE A 109 -1.41 -24.41 1.39
C PHE A 109 -0.95 -24.57 2.84
N ALA A 110 -0.73 -23.46 3.57
CA ALA A 110 -0.35 -23.49 4.99
C ALA A 110 -1.34 -24.34 5.80
N GLU A 111 -2.63 -24.19 5.49
CA GLU A 111 -3.66 -25.13 5.91
C GLU A 111 -3.84 -26.27 4.89
N ARG A 112 -3.26 -27.44 5.18
CA ARG A 112 -3.30 -28.61 4.27
C ARG A 112 -4.71 -29.07 3.88
N ARG A 113 -5.72 -28.79 4.72
CA ARG A 113 -7.15 -29.05 4.40
C ARG A 113 -7.63 -28.32 3.14
N ASN A 114 -6.96 -27.24 2.73
CA ASN A 114 -7.31 -26.48 1.53
C ASN A 114 -7.02 -27.24 0.24
N LEU A 115 -6.17 -28.29 0.27
CA LEU A 115 -5.93 -29.18 -0.87
C LEU A 115 -7.20 -29.92 -1.33
N LEU A 116 -8.17 -30.13 -0.44
CA LEU A 116 -9.41 -30.83 -0.74
C LEU A 116 -10.64 -29.90 -0.68
N ARG A 117 -10.44 -28.57 -0.63
CA ARG A 117 -11.51 -27.60 -0.41
C ARG A 117 -11.85 -26.85 -1.70
N PRO A 118 -12.97 -27.16 -2.40
CA PRO A 118 -13.32 -26.50 -3.66
C PRO A 118 -13.45 -24.97 -3.56
N LYS A 119 -13.95 -24.48 -2.41
CA LYS A 119 -14.06 -23.05 -2.13
C LYS A 119 -12.69 -22.33 -2.13
N PHE A 120 -11.62 -23.02 -1.74
CA PHE A 120 -10.26 -22.48 -1.76
C PHE A 120 -9.74 -22.30 -3.20
N TYR A 121 -9.99 -23.25 -4.08
CA TYR A 121 -9.62 -23.11 -5.49
C TYR A 121 -10.39 -21.98 -6.19
N ARG A 122 -11.68 -21.80 -5.86
CA ARG A 122 -12.43 -20.62 -6.32
C ARG A 122 -11.82 -19.31 -5.83
N PHE A 123 -11.35 -19.28 -4.59
CA PHE A 123 -10.63 -18.12 -4.05
C PHE A 123 -9.33 -17.83 -4.78
N ILE A 124 -8.48 -18.83 -5.00
CA ILE A 124 -7.24 -18.65 -5.75
C ILE A 124 -7.55 -18.15 -7.18
N SER A 125 -8.58 -18.72 -7.80
CA SER A 125 -9.08 -18.23 -9.10
C SER A 125 -9.51 -16.77 -9.05
N ASP A 126 -10.25 -16.35 -8.01
CA ASP A 126 -10.65 -14.96 -7.80
C ASP A 126 -9.44 -14.03 -7.58
N VAL A 127 -8.41 -14.45 -6.83
CA VAL A 127 -7.16 -13.68 -6.64
C VAL A 127 -6.45 -13.47 -7.98
N LEU A 128 -6.25 -14.53 -8.75
CA LEU A 128 -5.57 -14.45 -10.07
C LEU A 128 -6.39 -13.64 -11.08
N ARG A 129 -7.72 -13.83 -11.08
CA ARG A 129 -8.65 -13.06 -11.91
C ARG A 129 -8.60 -11.58 -11.54
N PHE A 130 -8.61 -11.24 -10.26
CA PHE A 130 -8.53 -9.86 -9.79
C PHE A 130 -7.29 -9.16 -10.30
N ASN A 131 -6.10 -9.75 -10.11
CA ASN A 131 -4.85 -9.14 -10.55
C ASN A 131 -4.82 -8.89 -12.06
N ARG A 132 -5.31 -9.86 -12.86
CA ARG A 132 -5.39 -9.72 -14.31
C ARG A 132 -6.41 -8.67 -14.75
N ASP A 133 -7.60 -8.70 -14.17
CA ASP A 133 -8.69 -7.80 -14.53
C ASP A 133 -8.38 -6.36 -14.11
N ALA A 134 -7.76 -6.17 -12.94
CA ALA A 134 -7.31 -4.87 -12.46
C ALA A 134 -6.20 -4.28 -13.34
N ALA A 135 -5.20 -5.06 -13.73
CA ALA A 135 -4.15 -4.60 -14.65
C ALA A 135 -4.74 -4.14 -15.99
N ARG A 136 -5.62 -4.96 -16.60
CA ARG A 136 -6.30 -4.59 -17.86
C ARG A 136 -7.19 -3.36 -17.72
N TRP A 137 -7.85 -3.21 -16.58
CA TRP A 137 -8.69 -2.04 -16.30
C TRP A 137 -7.85 -0.76 -16.22
N LEU A 138 -6.73 -0.80 -15.51
CA LEU A 138 -5.80 0.33 -15.42
C LEU A 138 -5.26 0.72 -16.79
N ASP A 139 -4.77 -0.26 -17.57
CA ASP A 139 -4.25 -0.03 -18.93
C ASP A 139 -5.32 0.57 -19.86
N ALA A 140 -6.57 0.09 -19.80
CA ALA A 140 -7.66 0.63 -20.61
C ALA A 140 -8.06 2.06 -20.17
N SER A 141 -8.03 2.32 -18.86
CA SER A 141 -8.40 3.62 -18.28
C SER A 141 -7.38 4.72 -18.55
N GLU A 142 -6.09 4.39 -18.68
CA GLU A 142 -5.05 5.35 -19.09
C GLU A 142 -5.23 5.83 -20.54
N ASN A 143 -5.74 4.94 -21.40
CA ASN A 143 -5.99 5.23 -22.81
C ASN A 143 -7.31 5.97 -23.06
N GLN A 144 -8.23 5.98 -22.09
CA GLN A 144 -9.51 6.71 -22.18
C GLN A 144 -9.43 7.99 -21.34
N GLN A 145 -8.94 9.07 -21.95
CA GLN A 145 -9.02 10.43 -21.42
C GLN A 145 -10.47 10.93 -21.52
N GLY A 146 -11.31 10.54 -20.57
CA GLY A 146 -12.68 11.03 -20.47
C GLY A 146 -13.28 10.72 -19.10
N GLU A 147 -14.21 11.58 -18.66
CA GLU A 147 -14.97 11.50 -17.40
C GLU A 147 -15.89 10.26 -17.35
N SER A 148 -15.34 9.06 -17.53
CA SER A 148 -16.05 7.84 -17.15
C SER A 148 -16.25 7.87 -15.65
N GLN A 149 -17.51 7.74 -15.21
CA GLN A 149 -17.87 7.65 -13.79
C GLN A 149 -16.89 6.71 -13.08
N ILE A 150 -16.19 7.22 -12.09
CA ILE A 150 -15.27 6.42 -11.29
C ILE A 150 -16.12 5.41 -10.53
N ALA A 151 -16.16 4.17 -11.02
CA ALA A 151 -16.84 3.09 -10.34
C ALA A 151 -16.20 2.90 -8.97
N THR A 152 -17.04 2.72 -7.95
CA THR A 152 -16.57 2.29 -6.64
C THR A 152 -16.08 0.84 -6.70
N MET A 153 -15.15 0.48 -5.83
CA MET A 153 -14.65 -0.88 -5.70
C MET A 153 -15.80 -1.87 -5.47
N GLN A 154 -16.82 -1.49 -4.70
CA GLN A 154 -18.00 -2.32 -4.50
C GLN A 154 -18.74 -2.60 -5.81
N GLN A 155 -19.01 -1.56 -6.62
CA GLN A 155 -19.69 -1.72 -7.91
C GLN A 155 -18.88 -2.64 -8.84
N TRP A 156 -17.57 -2.42 -8.92
CA TRP A 156 -16.67 -3.21 -9.76
C TRP A 156 -16.61 -4.69 -9.33
N LEU A 157 -16.59 -4.95 -8.01
CA LEU A 157 -16.58 -6.31 -7.47
C LEU A 157 -17.91 -7.05 -7.72
N VAL A 158 -19.03 -6.35 -7.58
CA VAL A 158 -20.38 -6.91 -7.81
C VAL A 158 -20.60 -7.22 -9.30
N GLU A 159 -20.26 -6.28 -10.18
CA GLU A 159 -20.40 -6.44 -11.64
C GLU A 159 -19.63 -7.66 -12.15
N ARG A 160 -18.41 -7.86 -11.64
CA ARG A 160 -17.53 -8.98 -12.00
C ARG A 160 -17.77 -10.25 -11.19
N ARG A 161 -18.74 -10.25 -10.27
CA ARG A 161 -19.16 -11.41 -9.47
C ARG A 161 -18.00 -12.04 -8.69
N TYR A 162 -17.22 -11.23 -7.98
CA TYR A 162 -16.21 -11.75 -7.05
C TYR A 162 -16.86 -12.38 -5.81
N GLY A 163 -16.28 -13.48 -5.32
CA GLY A 163 -16.81 -14.18 -4.16
C GLY A 163 -16.52 -13.44 -2.84
N ALA A 164 -17.47 -13.47 -1.90
CA ALA A 164 -17.29 -12.90 -0.56
C ALA A 164 -16.04 -13.43 0.14
N TRP A 165 -15.70 -14.72 -0.03
CA TRP A 165 -14.50 -15.30 0.59
C TRP A 165 -13.20 -14.66 0.10
N PHE A 166 -13.14 -14.22 -1.15
CA PHE A 166 -12.00 -13.44 -1.67
C PHE A 166 -12.00 -12.00 -1.13
N ILE A 167 -13.17 -11.36 -1.12
CA ILE A 167 -13.32 -9.99 -0.63
C ILE A 167 -12.92 -9.89 0.85
N ASP A 168 -13.52 -10.74 1.69
CA ASP A 168 -13.38 -10.66 3.14
C ASP A 168 -12.01 -11.14 3.64
N ARG A 169 -11.39 -12.12 2.97
CA ARG A 169 -10.16 -12.76 3.45
C ARG A 169 -8.88 -12.32 2.76
N TYR A 170 -8.97 -11.68 1.60
CA TYR A 170 -7.79 -11.23 0.86
C TYR A 170 -7.87 -9.75 0.54
N LEU A 171 -8.91 -9.31 -0.17
CA LEU A 171 -8.94 -7.94 -0.68
C LEU A 171 -9.08 -6.92 0.46
N ALA A 172 -10.02 -7.11 1.38
CA ALA A 172 -10.22 -6.19 2.48
C ALA A 172 -9.01 -6.14 3.45
N PRO A 173 -8.39 -7.28 3.86
CA PRO A 173 -7.16 -7.25 4.66
C PRO A 173 -5.98 -6.61 3.93
N MET A 174 -5.79 -6.90 2.64
CA MET A 174 -4.72 -6.30 1.83
C MET A 174 -4.91 -4.78 1.72
N THR A 175 -6.13 -4.33 1.48
CA THR A 175 -6.47 -2.92 1.44
C THR A 175 -6.25 -2.24 2.80
N ALA A 176 -6.66 -2.89 3.90
CA ALA A 176 -6.42 -2.36 5.23
C ALA A 176 -4.92 -2.22 5.53
N ALA A 177 -4.10 -3.18 5.12
CA ALA A 177 -2.65 -3.15 5.31
C ALA A 177 -1.97 -2.02 4.51
N ILE A 178 -2.40 -1.76 3.27
CA ILE A 178 -1.77 -0.76 2.40
C ILE A 178 -2.23 0.67 2.73
N TRP A 179 -3.53 0.87 3.00
CA TRP A 179 -4.11 2.21 3.18
C TRP A 179 -4.43 2.56 4.63
N SER A 180 -4.11 1.70 5.60
CA SER A 180 -4.48 1.87 7.01
C SER A 180 -5.98 2.18 7.21
N ALA A 181 -6.81 1.67 6.29
CA ALA A 181 -8.23 1.94 6.26
C ALA A 181 -9.02 0.78 6.88
N PRO A 182 -10.12 1.05 7.60
CA PRO A 182 -10.98 -0.01 8.10
C PRO A 182 -11.50 -0.89 6.95
N PRO A 183 -11.52 -2.23 7.08
CA PRO A 183 -11.99 -3.15 6.03
C PRO A 183 -13.37 -2.78 5.44
N ALA A 184 -14.27 -2.24 6.27
CA ALA A 184 -15.60 -1.80 5.86
C ALA A 184 -15.60 -0.63 4.85
N GLN A 185 -14.48 0.09 4.71
CA GLN A 185 -14.36 1.20 3.76
C GLN A 185 -13.94 0.76 2.36
N LEU A 186 -13.47 -0.49 2.18
CA LEU A 186 -13.03 -1.02 0.89
C LEU A 186 -14.01 -0.69 -0.24
N GLY A 187 -15.30 -0.91 0.00
CA GLY A 187 -16.34 -0.72 -1.01
C GLY A 187 -16.47 0.72 -1.53
N ARG A 188 -16.02 1.72 -0.76
CA ARG A 188 -16.10 3.15 -1.10
C ARG A 188 -14.90 3.66 -1.88
N PHE A 189 -13.81 2.88 -1.93
CA PHE A 189 -12.63 3.28 -2.68
C PHE A 189 -12.93 3.35 -4.17
N PRO A 190 -12.31 4.29 -4.90
CA PRO A 190 -12.38 4.27 -6.35
C PRO A 190 -11.75 2.97 -6.86
N ALA A 191 -12.35 2.37 -7.89
CA ALA A 191 -11.80 1.18 -8.55
C ALA A 191 -10.59 1.50 -9.45
N ARG A 192 -10.23 2.78 -9.58
CA ARG A 192 -9.08 3.31 -10.32
C ARG A 192 -8.24 4.17 -9.38
#